data_AF-A0A6J8D6L8-F1
#
_entry.id   AF-A0A6J8D6L8-F1
#
_cell.length_a   1.000
_cell.length_b   1.000
_cell.length_c   1.000
_cell.angle_alpha   90.00
_cell.angle_beta   90.00
_cell.angle_gamma   90.00
#
_symmetry.space_group_name_H-M   'P 1'
#
loop_
_entity.id
_entity.type
_entity.pdbx_description
1 polymer ?
#
loop_
_entity_poly.entity_id
_entity_poly.type
_entity_poly.pdbx_seq_one_letter_code
_entity_poly.pdbx_strand_id
1 'polypeptide(L)'
;MNLWAQALVEDNEFRRQLIDQVVQTVSSETLDPDDISLTVKAFMIADLPNELIELLEKIILDDNSVFNDHRNLQNLLILTAIKADRTRVMEYINRLDKYDVPDIANIAINNELFEEAFAIFKKIDVNKSAMQVLIDHVKNLDRAYEFAERCNDPAVWSLLGHAQLDANMVKDAIDSFIKADDPTNYMDVVKVASKNSMF
;
A
#
# COMPACT_ATOMS: atom_id res chain seq x y z
N MET A 1 -19.21 26.13 12.85
CA MET A 1 -19.29 24.90 12.03
C MET A 1 -20.29 24.95 10.87
N ASN A 2 -21.25 25.88 10.81
CA ASN A 2 -22.27 25.90 9.73
C ASN A 2 -21.83 26.55 8.40
N LEU A 3 -20.75 27.34 8.38
CA LEU A 3 -20.36 28.10 7.19
C LEU A 3 -19.82 27.20 6.07
N TRP A 4 -18.97 26.22 6.41
CA TRP A 4 -18.44 25.25 5.45
C TRP A 4 -19.53 24.41 4.79
N ALA A 5 -20.51 23.95 5.59
CA ALA A 5 -21.62 23.17 5.08
C ALA A 5 -22.50 23.96 4.10
N GLN A 6 -22.60 25.28 4.26
CA GLN A 6 -23.31 26.16 3.33
C GLN A 6 -22.44 26.54 2.11
N ALA A 7 -21.14 26.73 2.32
CA ALA A 7 -20.24 27.19 1.27
C ALA A 7 -19.79 26.06 0.32
N LEU A 8 -19.80 24.80 0.77
CA LEU A 8 -19.38 23.65 -0.02
C LEU A 8 -20.54 22.91 -0.71
N VAL A 9 -21.76 23.45 -0.69
CA VAL A 9 -22.93 22.89 -1.40
C VAL A 9 -22.68 22.90 -2.91
N GLU A 10 -23.12 21.86 -3.61
CA GLU A 10 -22.89 21.71 -5.05
C GLU A 10 -23.43 22.86 -5.90
N ASP A 11 -24.56 23.43 -5.49
CA ASP A 11 -25.24 24.55 -6.16
C ASP A 11 -24.54 25.91 -5.95
N ASN A 12 -23.46 25.98 -5.15
CA ASN A 12 -22.75 27.23 -4.93
C ASN A 12 -21.78 27.54 -6.09
N GLU A 13 -22.07 28.62 -6.82
CA GLU A 13 -21.27 29.15 -7.94
C GLU A 13 -19.80 29.42 -7.57
N PHE A 14 -19.56 29.82 -6.32
CA PHE A 14 -18.22 30.15 -5.81
C PHE A 14 -17.51 28.96 -5.15
N ARG A 15 -18.14 27.78 -5.10
CA ARG A 15 -17.60 26.58 -4.41
C ARG A 15 -16.16 26.29 -4.86
N ARG A 16 -15.92 26.27 -6.17
CA ARG A 16 -14.60 25.94 -6.73
C ARG A 16 -13.56 27.02 -6.43
N GLN A 17 -13.92 28.30 -6.57
CA GLN A 17 -13.02 29.41 -6.22
C GLN A 17 -12.65 29.41 -4.74
N LEU A 18 -13.61 29.09 -3.86
CA LEU A 18 -13.35 28.96 -2.43
C LEU A 18 -12.36 27.82 -2.14
N ILE A 19 -12.59 26.64 -2.74
CA ILE A 19 -11.69 25.49 -2.60
C ILE A 19 -10.29 25.87 -3.08
N ASP A 20 -10.16 26.46 -4.27
CA ASP A 20 -8.88 26.87 -4.84
C ASP A 20 -8.15 27.87 -3.93
N GLN A 21 -8.87 28.85 -3.38
CA GLN A 21 -8.30 29.82 -2.43
C GLN A 21 -7.83 29.16 -1.14
N VAL A 22 -8.63 28.25 -0.58
CA VAL A 22 -8.29 27.52 0.65
C VAL A 22 -7.03 26.70 0.41
N VAL A 23 -7.01 25.90 -0.65
CA VAL A 23 -5.87 25.06 -1.05
C VAL A 23 -4.61 25.89 -1.38
N GLN A 24 -4.74 27.15 -1.82
CA GLN A 24 -3.60 28.07 -1.98
C GLN A 24 -3.13 28.66 -0.64
N THR A 25 -4.06 29.00 0.25
CA THR A 25 -3.76 29.62 1.55
C THR A 25 -3.06 28.62 2.48
N VAL A 26 -3.38 27.33 2.35
CA VAL A 26 -2.78 26.24 3.15
C VAL A 26 -1.28 26.03 2.79
N SER A 27 -0.74 26.71 1.79
CA SER A 27 0.70 26.71 1.48
C SER A 27 1.50 27.82 2.19
N SER A 28 0.87 28.70 2.98
CA SER A 28 1.58 29.73 3.74
C SER A 28 2.25 29.15 5.00
N GLU A 29 3.50 29.51 5.29
CA GLU A 29 4.31 28.97 6.42
C GLU A 29 3.71 29.18 7.83
N THR A 30 2.52 29.79 7.94
CA THR A 30 1.92 30.27 9.19
C THR A 30 0.63 29.54 9.59
N LEU A 31 0.33 28.36 9.05
CA LEU A 31 -0.94 27.69 9.36
C LEU A 31 -0.97 27.03 10.72
N ASP A 32 -2.08 27.27 11.41
CA ASP A 32 -2.45 26.58 12.63
C ASP A 32 -2.90 25.13 12.30
N PRO A 33 -2.36 24.10 12.98
CA PRO A 33 -2.83 22.73 12.87
C PRO A 33 -4.35 22.54 13.04
N ASP A 34 -4.99 23.38 13.86
CA ASP A 34 -6.43 23.32 14.09
C ASP A 34 -7.23 23.74 12.84
N ASP A 35 -6.76 24.73 12.09
CA ASP A 35 -7.39 25.19 10.84
C ASP A 35 -7.32 24.12 9.76
N ILE A 36 -6.20 23.39 9.68
CA ILE A 36 -6.04 22.26 8.77
C ILE A 36 -7.00 21.13 9.16
N SER A 37 -7.09 20.79 10.45
CA SER A 37 -8.02 19.78 10.95
C SER A 37 -9.47 20.13 10.64
N LEU A 38 -9.86 21.41 10.79
CA LEU A 38 -11.20 21.90 10.45
C LEU A 38 -11.50 21.79 8.95
N THR A 39 -10.54 22.18 8.11
CA THR A 39 -10.68 22.13 6.65
C THR A 39 -10.80 20.70 6.14
N VAL A 40 -9.94 19.80 6.64
CA VAL A 40 -10.01 18.36 6.34
C VAL A 40 -11.37 17.78 6.71
N LYS A 41 -11.88 18.07 7.92
CA LYS A 41 -13.20 17.61 8.35
C LYS A 41 -14.31 18.16 7.46
N ALA A 42 -14.22 19.43 7.04
CA ALA A 42 -15.20 20.04 6.16
C ALA A 42 -15.26 19.33 4.80
N PHE A 43 -14.11 19.02 4.19
CA PHE A 43 -14.06 18.31 2.91
C PHE A 43 -14.54 16.87 3.02
N MET A 44 -14.23 16.18 4.12
CA MET A 44 -14.76 14.84 4.40
C MET A 44 -16.29 14.83 4.54
N ILE A 45 -16.86 15.81 5.25
CA ILE A 45 -18.33 15.92 5.43
C ILE A 45 -19.02 16.29 4.11
N ALA A 46 -18.37 17.10 3.27
CA ALA A 46 -18.87 17.54 1.99
C ALA A 46 -18.69 16.51 0.85
N ASP A 47 -18.15 15.33 1.15
CA ASP A 47 -17.86 14.25 0.19
C ASP A 47 -17.01 14.73 -1.00
N LEU A 48 -15.94 15.48 -0.70
CA LEU A 48 -15.00 16.06 -1.66
C LEU A 48 -13.63 15.36 -1.62
N PRO A 49 -13.50 14.12 -2.10
CA PRO A 49 -12.27 13.35 -1.95
C PRO A 49 -11.12 13.86 -2.84
N ASN A 50 -11.41 14.41 -4.03
CA ASN A 50 -10.36 14.90 -4.94
C ASN A 50 -9.71 16.18 -4.41
N GLU A 51 -10.54 17.10 -3.91
CA GLU A 51 -10.12 18.35 -3.28
C GLU A 51 -9.36 18.07 -1.97
N LEU A 52 -9.80 17.04 -1.22
CA LEU A 52 -9.07 16.57 -0.05
C LEU A 52 -7.70 16.02 -0.42
N ILE A 53 -7.58 15.25 -1.51
CA ILE A 53 -6.27 14.79 -2.01
C ILE A 53 -5.39 15.98 -2.35
N GLU A 54 -5.86 16.96 -3.13
CA GLU A 54 -5.08 18.13 -3.52
C GLU A 54 -4.59 18.94 -2.30
N LEU A 55 -5.46 19.13 -1.31
CA LEU A 55 -5.11 19.78 -0.05
C LEU A 55 -4.01 19.01 0.69
N LEU A 56 -4.19 17.69 0.86
CA LEU A 56 -3.27 16.83 1.59
C LEU A 56 -1.92 16.70 0.86
N GLU A 57 -1.90 16.63 -0.47
CA GLU A 57 -0.67 16.63 -1.26
C GLU A 57 0.16 17.87 -0.97
N LYS A 58 -0.44 19.06 -0.99
CA LYS A 58 0.30 20.31 -0.73
C LYS A 58 0.89 20.38 0.66
N ILE A 59 0.21 19.88 1.69
CA ILE A 59 0.70 19.96 3.07
C ILE A 59 1.61 18.80 3.45
N ILE A 60 1.47 17.63 2.85
CA ILE A 60 2.26 16.44 3.24
C ILE A 60 3.49 16.29 2.34
N LEU A 61 3.36 16.59 1.05
CA LEU A 61 4.43 16.33 0.06
C LEU A 61 5.41 17.49 -0.12
N ASP A 62 5.19 18.62 0.56
CA ASP A 62 6.17 19.69 0.68
C ASP A 62 7.19 19.36 1.78
N ASP A 63 8.46 19.24 1.40
CA ASP A 63 9.56 18.87 2.30
C ASP A 63 9.76 19.89 3.43
N ASN A 64 9.30 21.13 3.27
CA ASN A 64 9.40 22.16 4.32
C ASN A 64 8.19 22.19 5.26
N SER A 65 7.19 21.34 5.01
CA SER A 65 5.97 21.34 5.80
C SER A 65 6.15 20.62 7.14
N VAL A 66 5.64 21.24 8.20
CA VAL A 66 5.54 20.63 9.54
C VAL A 66 4.61 19.41 9.60
N PHE A 67 3.82 19.18 8.55
CA PHE A 67 2.84 18.08 8.47
C PHE A 67 3.37 16.85 7.74
N ASN A 68 4.56 16.90 7.13
CA ASN A 68 5.14 15.77 6.41
C ASN A 68 5.22 14.53 7.31
N ASP A 69 5.66 14.68 8.57
CA ASP A 69 5.78 13.58 9.52
C ASP A 69 4.46 13.14 10.20
N HIS A 70 3.32 13.71 9.80
CA HIS A 70 2.06 13.48 10.51
C HIS A 70 1.34 12.21 10.04
N ARG A 71 1.57 11.09 10.73
CA ARG A 71 0.99 9.75 10.44
C ARG A 71 -0.50 9.76 10.06
N ASN A 72 -1.36 10.43 10.83
CA ASN A 72 -2.80 10.41 10.54
C ASN A 72 -3.15 11.12 9.22
N LEU A 73 -2.38 12.14 8.83
CA LEU A 73 -2.61 12.85 7.58
C LEU A 73 -2.10 12.01 6.40
N GLN A 74 -0.94 11.36 6.55
CA GLN A 74 -0.46 10.39 5.55
C GLN A 74 -1.43 9.23 5.35
N ASN A 75 -1.95 8.64 6.44
CA ASN A 75 -3.00 7.62 6.38
C ASN A 75 -4.22 8.14 5.64
N LEU A 76 -4.69 9.35 5.98
CA LEU A 76 -5.86 9.92 5.33
C LEU A 76 -5.65 10.15 3.84
N LEU A 77 -4.48 10.64 3.41
CA LEU A 77 -4.15 10.83 2.00
C LEU A 77 -4.21 9.50 1.24
N ILE A 78 -3.52 8.48 1.75
CA ILE A 78 -3.49 7.15 1.11
C ILE A 78 -4.90 6.55 1.06
N LEU A 79 -5.65 6.57 2.17
CA LEU A 79 -7.00 6.00 2.24
C LEU A 79 -7.99 6.70 1.32
N THR A 80 -7.88 8.03 1.20
CA THR A 80 -8.74 8.82 0.30
C THR A 80 -8.40 8.50 -1.16
N ALA A 81 -7.11 8.40 -1.49
CA ALA A 81 -6.65 8.01 -2.82
C ALA A 81 -7.10 6.61 -3.22
N ILE A 82 -7.01 5.61 -2.33
CA ILE A 82 -7.51 4.25 -2.58
C ILE A 82 -8.99 4.26 -3.01
N LYS A 83 -9.79 5.15 -2.41
CA LYS A 83 -11.23 5.28 -2.68
C LYS A 83 -11.55 6.09 -3.93
N ALA A 84 -10.79 7.16 -4.21
CA ALA A 84 -11.15 8.15 -5.24
C ALA A 84 -10.22 8.18 -6.45
N ASP A 85 -8.92 7.96 -6.27
CA ASP A 85 -7.92 7.96 -7.35
C ASP A 85 -6.79 6.96 -7.05
N ARG A 86 -6.99 5.72 -7.51
CA ARG A 86 -6.04 4.62 -7.31
C ARG A 86 -4.69 4.85 -8.00
N THR A 87 -4.64 5.70 -9.04
CA THR A 87 -3.44 5.88 -9.86
C THR A 87 -2.29 6.53 -9.09
N ARG A 88 -2.60 7.27 -8.03
CA ARG A 88 -1.63 8.00 -7.21
C ARG A 88 -1.12 7.21 -6.00
N VAL A 89 -1.80 6.13 -5.62
CA VAL A 89 -1.52 5.38 -4.37
C VAL A 89 -0.08 4.87 -4.34
N MET A 90 0.42 4.36 -5.47
CA MET A 90 1.80 3.88 -5.57
C MET A 90 2.84 4.99 -5.36
N GLU A 91 2.58 6.21 -5.86
CA GLU A 91 3.47 7.35 -5.62
C GLU A 91 3.56 7.65 -4.12
N TYR A 92 2.41 7.70 -3.43
CA TYR A 92 2.36 7.99 -2.01
C TYR A 92 3.06 6.92 -1.18
N ILE A 93 2.88 5.63 -1.49
CA ILE A 93 3.59 4.53 -0.81
C ILE A 93 5.10 4.68 -0.92
N ASN A 94 5.60 5.11 -2.08
CA ASN A 94 7.02 5.31 -2.31
C ASN A 94 7.56 6.53 -1.55
N ARG A 95 6.84 7.65 -1.57
CA ARG A 95 7.30 8.92 -0.98
C ARG A 95 7.12 8.99 0.55
N LEU A 96 6.02 8.46 1.08
CA LEU A 96 5.65 8.58 2.49
C LEU A 96 6.23 7.42 3.33
N ASP A 97 6.54 7.65 4.59
CA ASP A 97 7.16 6.64 5.47
C ASP A 97 6.58 6.57 6.89
N LYS A 98 5.67 7.47 7.28
CA LYS A 98 5.10 7.54 8.65
C LYS A 98 3.72 6.88 8.78
N TYR A 99 3.12 6.43 7.68
CA TYR A 99 1.79 5.81 7.69
C TYR A 99 1.78 4.45 8.42
N ASP A 100 0.58 3.99 8.77
CA ASP A 100 0.38 2.67 9.39
C ASP A 100 0.55 1.56 8.35
N VAL A 101 1.77 0.99 8.29
CA VAL A 101 2.11 -0.01 7.28
C VAL A 101 1.20 -1.26 7.33
N PRO A 102 1.00 -1.95 8.47
CA PRO A 102 0.12 -3.11 8.51
C PRO A 102 -1.32 -2.81 8.08
N ASP A 103 -1.90 -1.70 8.56
CA ASP A 103 -3.29 -1.36 8.24
C ASP A 103 -3.46 -0.97 6.77
N ILE A 104 -2.60 -0.08 6.26
CA ILE A 104 -2.65 0.36 4.86
C ILE A 104 -2.40 -0.81 3.90
N ALA A 105 -1.48 -1.72 4.21
CA ALA A 105 -1.24 -2.90 3.38
C ALA A 105 -2.47 -3.82 3.31
N ASN A 106 -3.14 -4.08 4.43
CA ASN A 106 -4.37 -4.88 4.46
C ASN A 106 -5.50 -4.20 3.69
N ILE A 107 -5.64 -2.88 3.82
CA ILE A 107 -6.65 -2.11 3.07
C ILE A 107 -6.34 -2.14 1.57
N ALA A 108 -5.08 -2.04 1.17
CA ALA A 108 -4.67 -2.16 -0.22
C ALA A 108 -5.04 -3.54 -0.80
N ILE A 109 -4.74 -4.63 -0.09
CA ILE A 109 -5.14 -6.00 -0.48
C ILE A 109 -6.67 -6.10 -0.64
N ASN A 110 -7.43 -5.61 0.34
CA ASN A 110 -8.90 -5.65 0.31
C ASN A 110 -9.52 -4.83 -0.83
N ASN A 111 -8.77 -3.87 -1.39
CA ASN A 111 -9.18 -3.05 -2.53
C ASN A 111 -8.56 -3.51 -3.86
N GLU A 112 -7.93 -4.70 -3.88
CA GLU A 112 -7.28 -5.30 -5.06
C GLU A 112 -6.05 -4.50 -5.57
N LEU A 113 -5.43 -3.70 -4.70
CA LEU A 113 -4.19 -2.95 -4.95
C LEU A 113 -2.98 -3.78 -4.51
N PHE A 114 -2.72 -4.86 -5.25
CA PHE A 114 -1.72 -5.86 -4.86
C PHE A 114 -0.27 -5.40 -5.08
N GLU A 115 -0.01 -4.58 -6.11
CA GLU A 115 1.34 -4.03 -6.37
C GLU A 115 1.73 -3.03 -5.28
N GLU A 116 0.78 -2.21 -4.86
CA GLU A 116 0.88 -1.28 -3.76
C GLU A 116 1.13 -2.03 -2.45
N ALA A 117 0.32 -3.05 -2.14
CA ALA A 117 0.51 -3.88 -0.95
C ALA A 117 1.89 -4.56 -0.93
N PHE A 118 2.33 -5.09 -2.08
CA PHE A 118 3.66 -5.67 -2.23
C PHE A 118 4.76 -4.64 -1.97
N ALA A 119 4.64 -3.45 -2.54
CA ALA A 119 5.61 -2.36 -2.35
C ALA A 119 5.71 -1.93 -0.89
N ILE A 120 4.59 -1.86 -0.17
CA ILE A 120 4.54 -1.56 1.26
C ILE A 120 5.32 -2.60 2.07
N PHE A 121 5.02 -3.90 1.90
CA PHE A 121 5.71 -4.95 2.65
C PHE A 121 7.20 -5.03 2.32
N LYS A 122 7.55 -4.82 1.05
CA LYS A 122 8.94 -4.75 0.60
C LYS A 122 9.69 -3.59 1.25
N LYS A 123 9.04 -2.43 1.44
CA LYS A 123 9.68 -1.23 2.02
C LYS A 123 10.11 -1.42 3.47
N ILE A 124 9.42 -2.27 4.23
CA ILE A 124 9.73 -2.57 5.64
C ILE A 124 10.40 -3.93 5.84
N ASP A 125 10.92 -4.54 4.76
CA ASP A 125 11.63 -5.83 4.77
C ASP A 125 10.82 -7.01 5.37
N VAL A 126 9.48 -6.95 5.30
CA VAL A 126 8.61 -8.07 5.72
C VAL A 126 8.44 -9.02 4.54
N ASN A 127 9.52 -9.74 4.22
CA ASN A 127 9.63 -10.55 3.02
C ASN A 127 8.58 -11.67 2.93
N LYS A 128 8.17 -12.28 4.06
CA LYS A 128 7.12 -13.31 4.07
C LYS A 128 5.78 -12.78 3.56
N SER A 129 5.34 -11.63 4.08
CA SER A 129 4.08 -11.02 3.66
C SER A 129 4.14 -10.53 2.21
N ALA A 130 5.27 -9.94 1.79
CA ALA A 130 5.50 -9.55 0.40
C ALA A 130 5.41 -10.76 -0.54
N MET A 131 6.05 -11.88 -0.18
CA MET A 131 5.99 -13.13 -0.93
C MET A 131 4.57 -13.68 -1.03
N GLN A 132 3.84 -13.67 0.10
CA GLN A 132 2.44 -14.12 0.12
C GLN A 132 1.58 -13.32 -0.84
N VAL A 133 1.78 -12.00 -0.94
CA VAL A 133 1.06 -11.15 -1.90
C VAL A 133 1.35 -11.57 -3.34
N LEU A 134 2.61 -11.87 -3.68
CA LEU A 134 2.98 -12.33 -5.01
C LEU A 134 2.36 -13.69 -5.36
N ILE A 135 2.30 -14.60 -4.38
CA ILE A 135 1.78 -15.96 -4.56
C ILE A 135 0.25 -15.98 -4.62
N ASP A 136 -0.43 -15.46 -3.60
CA ASP A 136 -1.87 -15.64 -3.42
C ASP A 136 -2.70 -14.69 -4.28
N HIS A 137 -2.24 -13.45 -4.41
CA HIS A 137 -3.01 -12.38 -5.01
C HIS A 137 -2.55 -12.06 -6.44
N VAL A 138 -1.25 -11.81 -6.63
CA VAL A 138 -0.69 -11.53 -7.97
C VAL A 138 -0.59 -12.80 -8.81
N LYS A 139 -0.36 -13.96 -8.17
CA LYS A 139 -0.21 -15.28 -8.79
C LYS A 139 0.87 -15.32 -9.87
N ASN A 140 1.98 -14.62 -9.63
CA ASN A 140 3.10 -14.58 -10.55
C ASN A 140 4.33 -15.25 -9.91
N LEU A 141 4.48 -16.55 -10.18
CA LEU A 141 5.55 -17.37 -9.61
C LEU A 141 6.94 -16.98 -10.14
N ASP A 142 7.04 -16.42 -11.35
CA ASP A 142 8.32 -15.93 -11.89
C ASP A 142 8.82 -14.73 -11.09
N ARG A 143 7.95 -13.74 -10.82
CA ARG A 143 8.27 -12.60 -9.96
C ARG A 143 8.52 -13.02 -8.51
N ALA A 144 7.78 -14.01 -8.02
CA ALA A 144 8.02 -14.58 -6.72
C ALA A 144 9.43 -15.20 -6.65
N TYR A 145 9.82 -15.97 -7.67
CA TYR A 145 11.18 -16.51 -7.77
C TYR A 145 12.26 -15.41 -7.78
N GLU A 146 12.12 -14.38 -8.61
CA GLU A 146 13.05 -13.25 -8.62
C GLU A 146 13.14 -12.55 -7.25
N PHE A 147 12.01 -12.42 -6.56
CA PHE A 147 11.97 -11.83 -5.22
C PHE A 147 12.68 -12.73 -4.19
N ALA A 148 12.47 -14.04 -4.25
CA ALA A 148 13.14 -15.01 -3.39
C ALA A 148 14.67 -15.00 -3.60
N GLU A 149 15.15 -14.90 -4.84
CA GLU A 149 16.58 -14.76 -5.15
C GLU A 149 17.19 -13.49 -4.57
N ARG A 150 16.45 -12.38 -4.59
CA ARG A 150 16.92 -11.11 -4.03
C ARG A 150 16.92 -11.09 -2.51
N CYS A 151 15.88 -11.61 -1.88
CA CYS A 151 15.77 -11.66 -0.42
C CYS A 151 16.75 -12.67 0.20
N ASN A 152 17.06 -13.74 -0.54
CA ASN A 152 17.91 -14.85 -0.10
C ASN A 152 17.55 -15.35 1.31
N ASP A 153 16.24 -15.39 1.60
CA ASP A 153 15.69 -15.78 2.90
C ASP A 153 15.12 -17.21 2.78
N PRO A 154 15.63 -18.16 3.58
CA PRO A 154 15.11 -19.53 3.68
C PRO A 154 13.59 -19.63 3.74
N ALA A 155 12.95 -18.77 4.54
CA ALA A 155 11.52 -18.87 4.77
C ALA A 155 10.70 -18.40 3.56
N VAL A 156 11.26 -17.50 2.76
CA VAL A 156 10.66 -17.00 1.51
C VAL A 156 10.75 -18.06 0.42
N TRP A 157 11.89 -18.74 0.31
CA TRP A 157 12.07 -19.90 -0.57
C TRP A 157 11.13 -21.05 -0.24
N SER A 158 10.92 -21.30 1.04
CA SER A 158 10.00 -22.33 1.53
C SER A 158 8.55 -22.04 1.11
N LEU A 159 8.08 -20.79 1.22
CA LEU A 159 6.76 -20.38 0.74
C LEU A 159 6.61 -20.54 -0.78
N LEU A 160 7.62 -20.12 -1.54
CA LEU A 160 7.63 -20.29 -2.99
C LEU A 160 7.59 -21.76 -3.41
N GLY A 161 8.36 -22.62 -2.74
CA GLY A 161 8.38 -24.05 -2.99
C GLY A 161 6.99 -24.68 -2.81
N HIS A 162 6.28 -24.33 -1.73
CA HIS A 162 4.91 -24.78 -1.50
C HIS A 162 3.95 -24.32 -2.60
N ALA A 163 4.03 -23.04 -3.01
CA ALA A 163 3.20 -22.51 -4.08
C ALA A 163 3.48 -23.19 -5.45
N GLN A 164 4.75 -23.46 -5.75
CA GLN A 164 5.15 -24.18 -6.96
C GLN A 164 4.66 -25.63 -6.95
N LEU A 165 4.64 -26.30 -5.79
CA LEU A 165 4.05 -27.62 -5.64
C LEU A 165 2.55 -27.61 -5.93
N ASP A 166 1.82 -26.65 -5.37
CA ASP A 166 0.38 -26.49 -5.61
C ASP A 166 0.08 -26.20 -7.09
N ALA A 167 1.01 -25.57 -7.80
CA ALA A 167 0.97 -25.34 -9.25
C ALA A 167 1.47 -26.53 -10.11
N ASN A 168 1.79 -27.69 -9.51
CA ASN A 168 2.41 -28.87 -10.15
C ASN A 168 3.80 -28.63 -10.78
N MET A 169 4.50 -27.56 -10.41
CA MET A 169 5.86 -27.23 -10.83
C MET A 169 6.89 -27.97 -9.97
N VAL A 170 6.85 -29.31 -9.99
CA VAL A 170 7.57 -30.14 -9.01
C VAL A 170 9.09 -29.98 -9.08
N LYS A 171 9.65 -29.77 -10.29
CA LYS A 171 11.10 -29.56 -10.44
C LYS A 171 11.53 -28.26 -9.79
N ASP A 172 10.83 -27.17 -10.09
CA ASP A 172 11.15 -25.83 -9.56
C ASP A 172 10.93 -25.77 -8.05
N ALA A 173 9.89 -26.46 -7.54
CA ALA A 173 9.65 -26.59 -6.12
C ALA A 173 10.80 -27.28 -5.39
N ILE A 174 11.34 -28.38 -5.93
CA ILE A 174 12.50 -29.07 -5.35
C ILE A 174 13.69 -28.12 -5.25
N ASP A 175 13.97 -27.37 -6.33
CA ASP A 175 15.08 -26.40 -6.33
C ASP A 175 14.85 -25.28 -5.29
N SER A 176 13.63 -24.77 -5.17
CA SER A 176 13.26 -23.79 -4.14
C SER A 176 13.43 -24.34 -2.72
N PHE A 177 13.04 -25.59 -2.44
CA PHE A 177 13.24 -26.19 -1.12
C PHE A 177 14.71 -26.49 -0.81
N ILE A 178 15.52 -26.84 -1.82
CA ILE A 178 16.97 -26.96 -1.65
C ILE A 178 17.56 -25.59 -1.28
N LYS A 179 17.16 -24.52 -1.96
CA LYS A 179 17.57 -23.14 -1.64
C LYS A 179 17.10 -22.67 -0.27
N ALA A 180 15.97 -23.19 0.22
CA ALA A 180 15.46 -22.89 1.54
C ALA A 180 16.32 -23.48 2.67
N ASP A 181 17.18 -24.49 2.39
CA ASP A 181 17.97 -25.23 3.40
C ASP A 181 17.18 -25.56 4.68
N ASP A 182 15.87 -25.80 4.54
CA ASP A 182 14.94 -26.02 5.65
C ASP A 182 14.71 -27.54 5.83
N PRO A 183 15.42 -28.19 6.78
CA PRO A 183 15.26 -29.61 7.04
C PRO A 183 13.86 -29.99 7.52
N THR A 184 13.04 -29.02 7.96
CA THR A 184 11.68 -29.26 8.46
C THR A 184 10.72 -29.63 7.34
N ASN A 185 10.92 -29.07 6.13
CA ASN A 185 10.04 -29.28 4.98
C ASN A 185 10.52 -30.40 4.04
N TYR A 186 11.62 -31.07 4.34
CA TYR A 186 12.07 -32.26 3.59
C TYR A 186 10.99 -33.35 3.53
N MET A 187 10.14 -33.47 4.56
CA MET A 187 9.01 -34.41 4.53
C MET A 187 7.98 -34.09 3.43
N ASP A 188 7.76 -32.82 3.11
CA ASP A 188 6.82 -32.42 2.06
C ASP A 188 7.44 -32.62 0.67
N VAL A 189 8.74 -32.33 0.52
CA VAL A 189 9.52 -32.67 -0.69
C VAL A 189 9.49 -34.18 -0.95
N VAL A 190 9.73 -35.01 0.07
CA VAL A 190 9.68 -36.48 -0.04
C VAL A 190 8.28 -36.99 -0.37
N LYS A 191 7.23 -36.42 0.22
CA LYS A 191 5.83 -36.78 -0.10
C LYS A 191 5.47 -36.46 -1.55
N VAL A 192 5.93 -35.34 -2.09
CA VAL A 192 5.63 -34.97 -3.49
C VAL A 192 6.52 -35.75 -4.45
N ALA A 193 7.81 -35.89 -4.17
CA ALA A 193 8.71 -36.70 -4.98
C ALA A 193 8.24 -38.16 -5.06
N SER A 194 7.75 -38.73 -3.95
CA SER A 194 7.18 -40.09 -3.93
C SER A 194 5.88 -40.20 -4.73
N LYS A 195 4.99 -39.19 -4.70
CA LYS A 195 3.80 -39.11 -5.58
C LYS A 195 4.15 -39.00 -7.06
N ASN A 196 5.26 -38.34 -7.39
CA ASN A 196 5.72 -38.10 -8.75
C ASN A 196 6.71 -39.17 -9.26
N SER A 197 6.77 -40.33 -8.58
CA SER A 197 7.54 -41.51 -9.01
C SER A 197 6.87 -42.18 -10.24
N MET A 198 6.74 -41.42 -11.33
CA MET A 198 6.83 -41.91 -12.70
C MET A 198 8.21 -41.51 -13.25
N PHE A 199 9.23 -42.19 -12.77
CA PHE A 199 10.40 -42.53 -13.57
C PHE A 199 10.51 -44.05 -13.58
#